data_AF-A0A9E3VE26-F1
#
_entry.id   AF-A0A9E3VE26-F1
#
_cell.length_a   1.000
_cell.length_b   1.000
_cell.length_c   1.000
_cell.angle_alpha   90.00
_cell.angle_beta   90.00
_cell.angle_gamma   90.00
#
_symmetry.space_group_name_H-M   'P 1'
#
loop_
_entity.id
_entity.type
_entity.pdbx_description
1 polymer ?
#
loop_
_entity_poly.entity_id
_entity_poly.type
_entity_poly.pdbx_seq_one_letter_code
_entity_poly.pdbx_strand_id
1 'polypeptide(L)'
;MNQIVIMDTVREAENLLNDARSFYMRSELHDSERCTLEALALLKPYEDMDDIGESTDEASVKHAVIESIAHVYNRLNTIYDARGDYHKAIEYGKTAIEYCEKGNIRTRAGNLYGNLGGNYANIGDYTKGLEYLHVALTVAEENNDLKLIATWLGNISVVYKFIGDLHGALEILSRVQQISTQLLDAELEANNQLAIGQIYFELENHTLALEYYLNALNHFKTLDLKQDVAIVLINIGILYDVKGEYETALQYMKESLSINEKISSKAFVANCLCNIGDVYIRTGDYLQAIAYLKRSLAQAEELDDKRQQAHSVYGLGVAASKLGKDSWKEGEEYLRKAIHDAVELGLIHLEARCRKSLSDALAEQLRWEESAMEFRKYHDLERKVQSEAATLQAQQIENRRKVDEAERDRQVKIAQHKVTVQLLHKTLPPSIAQRLMDGEHNIADKYDSASILFADIVGFTPISARTEPRKMVELLNNLFTRFDKLTLDCKVERIKTIGDAYMVVAGVPEACEDHALRIARFAVAIEEEAKQFSDDYNEPIQFRVGINTGEVVAAVVGESKFAYDVWGDSVNTASRMESHGEAGKIHCSEEFMKALGNSSFHFIERGEMDIKGKGTMKTYFLERADGNG
;
A
#
# COMPACT_ATOMS: atom_id res chain seq x y z
N MET A 1 -41.09 15.02 25.60
CA MET A 1 -40.14 16.15 25.70
C MET A 1 -40.01 16.74 24.31
N ASN A 2 -40.08 18.07 24.14
CA ASN A 2 -40.17 18.69 22.82
C ASN A 2 -38.80 18.64 22.12
N GLN A 3 -38.71 18.08 20.90
CA GLN A 3 -37.49 17.92 20.09
C GLN A 3 -36.64 19.21 20.05
N ILE A 4 -37.34 20.36 19.95
CA ILE A 4 -36.77 21.71 19.94
C ILE A 4 -35.92 21.99 21.19
N VAL A 5 -36.40 21.62 22.39
CA VAL A 5 -35.70 21.90 23.65
C VAL A 5 -34.38 21.13 23.73
N ILE A 6 -34.35 19.89 23.24
CA ILE A 6 -33.15 19.06 23.24
C ILE A 6 -32.13 19.62 22.25
N MET A 7 -32.57 20.00 21.05
CA MET A 7 -31.68 20.62 20.05
C MET A 7 -31.16 22.00 20.48
N ASP A 8 -31.97 22.79 21.20
CA ASP A 8 -31.50 24.03 21.83
C ASP A 8 -30.43 23.76 22.89
N THR A 9 -30.59 22.68 23.68
CA THR A 9 -29.60 22.24 24.68
C THR A 9 -28.30 21.79 24.00
N VAL A 10 -28.39 21.03 22.91
CA VAL A 10 -27.22 20.62 22.10
C VAL A 10 -26.48 21.85 21.57
N ARG A 11 -27.20 22.85 21.04
CA ARG A 11 -26.60 24.10 20.56
C ARG A 11 -25.91 24.88 21.68
N GLU A 12 -26.51 24.93 22.86
CA GLU A 12 -25.91 25.57 24.04
C GLU A 12 -24.60 24.86 24.46
N ALA A 13 -24.62 23.53 24.49
CA ALA A 13 -23.42 22.73 24.78
C ALA A 13 -22.30 22.94 23.74
N GLU A 14 -22.63 23.00 22.44
CA GLU A 14 -21.63 23.29 21.40
C GLU A 14 -21.05 24.71 21.49
N ASN A 15 -21.84 25.70 21.94
CA ASN A 15 -21.32 27.05 22.22
C ASN A 15 -20.30 27.02 23.37
N LEU A 16 -20.62 26.30 24.46
CA LEU A 16 -19.67 26.10 25.57
C LEU A 16 -18.39 25.40 25.12
N LEU A 17 -18.47 24.44 24.19
CA LEU A 17 -17.30 23.77 23.62
C LEU A 17 -16.45 24.70 22.74
N ASN A 18 -17.08 25.64 22.02
CA ASN A 18 -16.37 26.67 21.28
C ASN A 18 -15.64 27.65 22.22
N ASP A 19 -16.29 28.05 23.31
CA ASP A 19 -15.66 28.86 24.35
C ASP A 19 -14.49 28.09 24.99
N ALA A 20 -14.70 26.82 25.33
CA ALA A 20 -13.65 25.94 25.84
C ALA A 20 -12.46 25.85 24.88
N ARG A 21 -12.70 25.79 23.57
CA ARG A 21 -11.63 25.84 22.55
C ARG A 21 -10.87 27.16 22.58
N SER A 22 -11.57 28.29 22.72
CA SER A 22 -10.94 29.61 22.81
C SER A 22 -10.05 29.74 24.04
N PHE A 23 -10.52 29.26 25.20
CA PHE A 23 -9.72 29.16 26.42
C PHE A 23 -8.50 28.26 26.22
N TYR A 24 -8.67 27.10 25.61
CA TYR A 24 -7.58 26.17 25.30
C TYR A 24 -6.50 26.82 24.43
N MET A 25 -6.87 27.52 23.35
CA MET A 25 -5.92 28.20 22.45
C MET A 25 -5.13 29.31 23.16
N ARG A 26 -5.66 29.87 24.26
CA ARG A 26 -4.97 30.84 25.12
C ARG A 26 -4.20 30.20 26.28
N SER A 27 -4.13 28.86 26.32
CA SER A 27 -3.56 28.08 27.43
C SER A 27 -4.26 28.29 28.78
N GLU A 28 -5.54 28.71 28.77
CA GLU A 28 -6.38 28.89 29.95
C GLU A 28 -7.09 27.56 30.27
N LEU A 29 -6.31 26.53 30.65
CA LEU A 29 -6.78 25.14 30.72
C LEU A 29 -7.87 24.92 31.78
N HIS A 30 -7.89 25.67 32.88
CA HIS A 30 -8.93 25.56 33.91
C HIS A 30 -10.30 26.07 33.41
N ASP A 31 -10.33 27.22 32.75
CA ASP A 31 -11.58 27.74 32.17
C ASP A 31 -12.07 26.87 31.01
N SER A 32 -11.14 26.32 30.22
CA SER A 32 -11.45 25.35 29.16
C SER A 32 -12.13 24.09 29.73
N GLU A 33 -11.59 23.53 30.82
CA GLU A 33 -12.18 22.38 31.50
C GLU A 33 -13.57 22.71 32.06
N ARG A 34 -13.71 23.86 32.74
CA ARG A 34 -14.99 24.28 33.33
C ARG A 34 -16.11 24.33 32.28
N CYS A 35 -15.89 25.04 31.17
CA CYS A 35 -16.88 25.12 30.09
C CYS A 35 -17.19 23.74 29.48
N THR A 36 -16.18 22.87 29.35
CA THR A 36 -16.36 21.51 28.83
C THR A 36 -17.20 20.64 29.77
N LEU A 37 -17.00 20.74 31.09
CA LEU A 37 -17.78 20.01 32.09
C LEU A 37 -19.21 20.57 32.22
N GLU A 38 -19.41 21.88 32.05
CA GLU A 38 -20.73 22.50 31.96
C GLU A 38 -21.51 21.96 30.75
N ALA A 39 -20.86 21.87 29.58
CA ALA A 39 -21.44 21.25 28.39
C ALA A 39 -21.83 19.78 28.64
N LEU A 40 -20.98 19.01 29.35
CA LEU A 40 -21.29 17.63 29.73
C LEU A 40 -22.55 17.56 30.58
N ALA A 41 -22.67 18.43 31.58
CA ALA A 41 -23.79 18.44 32.52
C ALA A 41 -25.13 18.75 31.84
N LEU A 42 -25.13 19.58 30.79
CA LEU A 42 -26.31 19.85 29.97
C LEU A 42 -26.76 18.63 29.16
N LEU A 43 -25.82 17.86 28.61
CA LEU A 43 -26.10 16.75 27.70
C LEU A 43 -26.39 15.43 28.43
N LYS A 44 -25.75 15.19 29.57
CA LYS A 44 -25.80 13.91 30.30
C LYS A 44 -27.22 13.39 30.59
N PRO A 45 -28.21 14.23 30.97
CA PRO A 45 -29.58 13.78 31.20
C PRO A 45 -30.26 13.15 29.98
N TYR A 46 -29.76 13.41 28.77
CA TYR A 46 -30.34 12.94 27.50
C TYR A 46 -29.58 11.75 26.90
N GLU A 47 -28.54 11.23 27.56
CA GLU A 47 -27.70 10.16 27.02
C GLU A 47 -28.50 8.90 26.62
N ASP A 48 -29.39 8.46 27.50
CA ASP A 48 -30.16 7.22 27.35
C ASP A 48 -31.54 7.46 26.73
N MET A 49 -31.77 8.62 26.10
CA MET A 49 -33.07 8.91 25.49
C MET A 49 -33.38 7.94 24.34
N ASP A 50 -34.65 7.60 24.19
CA ASP A 50 -35.15 6.96 22.97
C ASP A 50 -35.10 7.96 21.80
N ASP A 51 -35.08 7.44 20.57
CA ASP A 51 -35.11 8.32 19.40
C ASP A 51 -36.50 8.99 19.27
N ILE A 52 -36.50 10.31 19.06
CA ILE A 52 -37.73 11.12 19.00
C ILE A 52 -37.70 11.89 17.67
N GLY A 53 -38.45 11.41 16.67
CA GLY A 53 -38.62 12.06 15.36
C GLY A 53 -39.09 11.11 14.25
N GLU A 54 -39.87 11.60 13.27
CA GLU A 54 -40.24 10.82 12.07
C GLU A 54 -39.05 10.73 11.10
N SER A 55 -38.88 9.54 10.54
CA SER A 55 -37.68 9.00 9.88
C SER A 55 -37.32 9.62 8.53
N THR A 56 -37.62 10.88 8.25
CA THR A 56 -37.57 11.36 6.86
C THR A 56 -36.77 12.63 6.55
N ASP A 57 -36.27 13.47 7.46
CA ASP A 57 -35.35 14.55 7.00
C ASP A 57 -34.46 15.29 8.03
N GLU A 58 -34.35 14.89 9.30
CA GLU A 58 -33.38 15.48 10.24
C GLU A 58 -32.59 14.39 10.97
N ALA A 59 -31.27 14.57 11.08
CA ALA A 59 -30.40 13.70 11.87
C ALA A 59 -31.02 13.48 13.26
N SER A 60 -31.23 12.20 13.63
CA SER A 60 -31.84 11.81 14.91
C SER A 60 -31.34 12.70 16.06
N VAL A 61 -32.26 13.27 16.85
CA VAL A 61 -31.89 14.10 18.01
C VAL A 61 -31.02 13.33 19.00
N LYS A 62 -31.27 12.03 19.13
CA LYS A 62 -30.41 11.12 19.91
C LYS A 62 -28.99 11.07 19.35
N HIS A 63 -28.86 10.99 18.02
CA HIS A 63 -27.55 11.01 17.37
C HIS A 63 -26.79 12.32 17.62
N ALA A 64 -27.46 13.48 17.53
CA ALA A 64 -26.85 14.78 17.84
C ALA A 64 -26.37 14.88 19.29
N VAL A 65 -27.15 14.39 20.26
CA VAL A 65 -26.75 14.33 21.67
C VAL A 65 -25.52 13.44 21.86
N ILE A 66 -25.53 12.23 21.30
CA ILE A 66 -24.40 11.28 21.40
C ILE A 66 -23.13 11.88 20.76
N GLU A 67 -23.26 12.53 19.61
CA GLU A 67 -22.16 13.20 18.93
C GLU A 67 -21.55 14.33 19.77
N SER A 68 -22.38 15.18 20.37
CA SER A 68 -21.90 16.26 21.23
C SER A 68 -21.27 15.71 22.52
N ILE A 69 -21.80 14.64 23.12
CA ILE A 69 -21.16 13.97 24.26
C ILE A 69 -19.77 13.43 23.88
N ALA A 70 -19.63 12.81 22.70
CA ALA A 70 -18.33 12.38 22.20
C ALA A 70 -17.36 13.57 22.02
N HIS A 71 -17.85 14.70 21.53
CA HIS A 71 -17.07 15.94 21.39
C HIS A 71 -16.57 16.47 22.75
N VAL A 72 -17.44 16.46 23.76
CA VAL A 72 -17.09 16.85 25.14
C VAL A 72 -15.95 15.97 25.68
N TYR A 73 -16.07 14.65 25.59
CA TYR A 73 -15.04 13.75 26.10
C TYR A 73 -13.72 13.86 25.32
N ASN A 74 -13.77 14.08 24.01
CA ASN A 74 -12.56 14.37 23.22
C ASN A 74 -11.87 15.67 23.66
N ARG A 75 -12.65 16.70 23.99
CA ARG A 75 -12.12 17.97 24.51
C ARG A 75 -11.44 17.77 25.87
N LEU A 76 -12.05 17.00 26.77
CA LEU A 76 -11.44 16.65 28.05
C LEU A 76 -10.14 15.86 27.84
N ASN A 77 -10.12 14.89 26.92
CA ASN A 77 -8.90 14.18 26.54
C ASN A 77 -7.77 15.17 26.13
N THR A 78 -8.07 16.15 25.27
CA THR A 78 -7.07 17.13 24.81
C THR A 78 -6.61 18.06 25.94
N ILE A 79 -7.51 18.49 26.83
CA ILE A 79 -7.15 19.34 27.97
C ILE A 79 -6.23 18.61 28.94
N TYR A 80 -6.55 17.37 29.27
CA TYR A 80 -5.75 16.56 30.21
C TYR A 80 -4.41 16.11 29.59
N ASP A 81 -4.35 15.88 28.28
CA ASP A 81 -3.10 15.68 27.54
C ASP A 81 -2.19 16.92 27.65
N ALA A 82 -2.73 18.13 27.44
CA ALA A 82 -1.98 19.38 27.56
C ALA A 82 -1.48 19.66 28.99
N ARG A 83 -2.16 19.15 30.02
CA ARG A 83 -1.70 19.20 31.43
C ARG A 83 -0.65 18.13 31.76
N GLY A 84 -0.41 17.19 30.85
CA GLY A 84 0.48 16.04 31.05
C GLY A 84 -0.13 14.92 31.90
N ASP A 85 -1.42 14.96 32.22
CA ASP A 85 -2.14 13.93 32.98
C ASP A 85 -2.72 12.89 32.00
N TYR A 86 -1.82 12.09 31.45
CA TYR A 86 -2.12 11.16 30.36
C TYR A 86 -3.07 10.04 30.78
N HIS A 87 -3.08 9.64 32.06
CA HIS A 87 -4.00 8.61 32.56
C HIS A 87 -5.46 9.07 32.44
N LYS A 88 -5.78 10.28 32.91
CA LYS A 88 -7.13 10.85 32.73
C LYS A 88 -7.43 11.14 31.27
N ALA A 89 -6.45 11.61 30.50
CA ALA A 89 -6.63 11.81 29.07
C ALA A 89 -7.04 10.50 28.37
N ILE A 90 -6.40 9.38 28.69
CA ILE A 90 -6.74 8.05 28.16
C ILE A 90 -8.15 7.62 28.59
N GLU A 91 -8.54 7.83 29.84
CA GLU A 91 -9.90 7.50 30.33
C GLU A 91 -10.98 8.24 29.54
N TYR A 92 -10.84 9.56 29.38
CA TYR A 92 -11.77 10.37 28.59
C TYR A 92 -11.73 10.02 27.11
N GLY A 93 -10.56 9.73 26.55
CA GLY A 93 -10.41 9.35 25.14
C GLY A 93 -11.11 8.01 24.83
N LYS A 94 -11.00 7.02 25.72
CA LYS A 94 -11.75 5.75 25.61
C LYS A 94 -13.24 5.98 25.66
N THR A 95 -13.69 6.79 26.62
CA THR A 95 -15.10 7.14 26.77
C THR A 95 -15.62 7.83 25.50
N ALA A 96 -14.85 8.75 24.91
CA ALA A 96 -15.22 9.40 23.66
C ALA A 96 -15.38 8.40 22.49
N ILE A 97 -14.51 7.38 22.40
CA ILE A 97 -14.62 6.32 21.38
C ILE A 97 -15.90 5.51 21.57
N GLU A 98 -16.24 5.14 22.81
CA GLU A 98 -17.49 4.41 23.10
C GLU A 98 -18.73 5.18 22.61
N TYR A 99 -18.77 6.52 22.77
CA TYR A 99 -19.85 7.34 22.21
C TYR A 99 -19.78 7.46 20.69
N CYS A 100 -18.59 7.58 20.09
CA CYS A 100 -18.44 7.54 18.63
C CYS A 100 -18.97 6.22 18.05
N GLU A 101 -18.72 5.09 18.71
CA GLU A 101 -19.23 3.78 18.31
C GLU A 101 -20.76 3.69 18.46
N LYS A 102 -21.31 4.13 19.59
CA LYS A 102 -22.77 4.24 19.82
C LYS A 102 -23.44 5.10 18.75
N GLY A 103 -22.80 6.18 18.32
CA GLY A 103 -23.29 7.09 17.29
C GLY A 103 -22.97 6.65 15.85
N ASN A 104 -22.16 5.61 15.62
CA ASN A 104 -21.61 5.26 14.30
C ASN A 104 -20.84 6.41 13.61
N ILE A 105 -20.10 7.21 14.38
CA ILE A 105 -19.36 8.41 13.94
C ILE A 105 -17.91 8.02 13.61
N ARG A 106 -17.71 7.31 12.49
CA ARG A 106 -16.40 6.71 12.13
C ARG A 106 -15.28 7.71 11.86
N THR A 107 -15.57 8.86 11.26
CA THR A 107 -14.55 9.87 10.90
C THR A 107 -13.95 10.58 12.11
N ARG A 108 -14.75 10.91 13.14
CA ARG A 108 -14.28 11.52 14.38
C ARG A 108 -13.47 10.54 15.24
N ALA A 109 -13.73 9.24 15.11
CA ALA A 109 -12.98 8.20 15.79
C ALA A 109 -11.49 8.16 15.38
N GLY A 110 -11.16 8.48 14.12
CA GLY A 110 -9.78 8.48 13.62
C GLY A 110 -8.82 9.39 14.41
N ASN A 111 -9.22 10.65 14.65
CA ASN A 111 -8.42 11.59 15.43
C ASN A 111 -8.32 11.20 16.91
N LEU A 112 -9.39 10.64 17.47
CA LEU A 112 -9.41 10.12 18.84
C LEU A 112 -8.42 8.97 19.02
N TYR A 113 -8.38 8.02 18.07
CA TYR A 113 -7.39 6.95 18.06
C TYR A 113 -5.97 7.51 18.00
N GLY A 114 -5.74 8.51 17.16
CA GLY A 114 -4.42 9.15 17.05
C GLY A 114 -3.97 9.81 18.36
N ASN A 115 -4.86 10.55 19.02
CA ASN A 115 -4.61 11.18 20.32
C ASN A 115 -4.35 10.13 21.40
N LEU A 116 -5.17 9.06 21.49
CA LEU A 116 -4.91 7.96 22.42
C LEU A 116 -3.56 7.30 22.18
N GLY A 117 -3.19 7.10 20.92
CA GLY A 117 -1.90 6.55 20.54
C GLY A 117 -0.73 7.37 21.09
N GLY A 118 -0.81 8.71 20.97
CA GLY A 118 0.14 9.63 21.59
C GLY A 118 0.17 9.53 23.12
N ASN A 119 -1.00 9.49 23.77
CA ASN A 119 -1.11 9.42 25.23
C ASN A 119 -0.51 8.11 25.80
N TYR A 120 -0.77 6.98 25.14
CA TYR A 120 -0.18 5.69 25.51
C TYR A 120 1.34 5.69 25.34
N ALA A 121 1.85 6.29 24.26
CA ALA A 121 3.27 6.44 24.06
C ALA A 121 3.92 7.32 25.14
N ASN A 122 3.26 8.41 25.57
CA ASN A 122 3.75 9.28 26.63
C ASN A 122 3.87 8.57 28.00
N ILE A 123 3.00 7.61 28.30
CA ILE A 123 3.10 6.77 29.51
C ILE A 123 4.00 5.53 29.35
N GLY A 124 4.61 5.37 28.18
CA GLY A 124 5.52 4.27 27.89
C GLY A 124 4.86 2.93 27.58
N ASP A 125 3.57 2.90 27.22
CA ASP A 125 2.92 1.71 26.66
C ASP A 125 2.95 1.82 25.12
N TYR A 126 4.13 1.56 24.56
CA TYR A 126 4.37 1.78 23.14
C TYR A 126 3.60 0.83 22.23
N THR A 127 3.33 -0.39 22.70
CA THR A 127 2.54 -1.38 21.96
C THR A 127 1.12 -0.85 21.71
N LYS A 128 0.41 -0.41 22.75
CA LYS A 128 -0.91 0.20 22.56
C LYS A 128 -0.84 1.53 21.82
N GLY A 129 0.21 2.32 22.06
CA GLY A 129 0.46 3.56 21.33
C GLY A 129 0.43 3.33 19.82
N LEU A 130 1.18 2.32 19.35
CA LEU A 130 1.22 1.95 17.94
C LEU A 130 -0.07 1.31 17.44
N GLU A 131 -0.71 0.43 18.23
CA GLU A 131 -2.01 -0.15 17.86
C GLU A 131 -3.03 0.95 17.51
N TYR A 132 -3.19 1.95 18.39
CA TYR A 132 -4.12 3.05 18.15
C TYR A 132 -3.68 3.98 17.01
N LEU A 133 -2.38 4.28 16.90
CA LEU A 133 -1.87 5.10 15.78
C LEU A 133 -2.06 4.40 14.43
N HIS A 134 -1.92 3.08 14.36
CA HIS A 134 -2.17 2.30 13.14
C HIS A 134 -3.66 2.32 12.77
N VAL A 135 -4.57 2.22 13.75
CA VAL A 135 -6.01 2.38 13.48
C VAL A 135 -6.30 3.79 12.94
N ALA A 136 -5.72 4.84 13.53
CA ALA A 136 -5.87 6.21 13.05
C ALA A 136 -5.34 6.39 11.62
N LEU A 137 -4.19 5.78 11.33
CA LEU A 137 -3.58 5.76 10.00
C LEU A 137 -4.49 5.05 8.98
N THR A 138 -5.03 3.88 9.31
CA THR A 138 -5.97 3.15 8.43
C THR A 138 -7.21 3.99 8.12
N VAL A 139 -7.80 4.64 9.12
CA VAL A 139 -8.94 5.54 8.90
C VAL A 139 -8.58 6.71 7.98
N ALA A 140 -7.37 7.28 8.12
CA ALA A 140 -6.90 8.35 7.23
C ALA A 140 -6.65 7.85 5.79
N GLU A 141 -6.11 6.64 5.63
CA GLU A 141 -5.90 5.97 4.34
C GLU A 141 -7.23 5.66 3.64
N GLU A 142 -8.23 5.14 4.35
CA GLU A 142 -9.57 4.89 3.81
C GLU A 142 -10.25 6.17 3.32
N ASN A 143 -10.02 7.29 4.01
CA ASN A 143 -10.55 8.60 3.64
C ASN A 143 -9.68 9.35 2.60
N ASN A 144 -8.53 8.80 2.21
CA ASN A 144 -7.54 9.44 1.35
C ASN A 144 -7.05 10.82 1.87
N ASP A 145 -7.02 11.02 3.19
CA ASP A 145 -6.55 12.28 3.79
C ASP A 145 -5.03 12.23 3.98
N LEU A 146 -4.31 12.67 2.94
CA LEU A 146 -2.84 12.70 2.94
C LEU A 146 -2.25 13.49 4.12
N LYS A 147 -2.92 14.54 4.60
CA LYS A 147 -2.41 15.37 5.71
C LYS A 147 -2.50 14.62 7.03
N LEU A 148 -3.63 13.94 7.28
CA LEU A 148 -3.76 13.06 8.45
C LEU A 148 -2.84 11.84 8.36
N ILE A 149 -2.67 11.24 7.18
CA ILE A 149 -1.70 10.15 6.98
C ILE A 149 -0.30 10.61 7.40
N ALA A 150 0.16 11.76 6.92
CA ALA A 150 1.47 12.32 7.29
C ALA A 150 1.58 12.60 8.80
N THR A 151 0.51 13.12 9.41
CA THR A 151 0.45 13.39 10.86
C THR A 151 0.62 12.10 11.67
N TRP A 152 -0.12 11.04 11.34
CA TRP A 152 -0.05 9.77 12.07
C TRP A 152 1.27 9.05 11.83
N LEU A 153 1.82 9.09 10.62
CA LEU A 153 3.17 8.59 10.35
C LEU A 153 4.22 9.36 11.18
N GLY A 154 4.12 10.68 11.29
CA GLY A 154 4.96 11.49 12.17
C GLY A 154 4.91 11.02 13.62
N ASN A 155 3.70 10.84 14.17
CA ASN A 155 3.53 10.35 15.54
C ASN A 155 4.09 8.93 15.72
N ILE A 156 3.88 8.04 14.76
CA ILE A 156 4.44 6.69 14.77
C ILE A 156 5.98 6.76 14.79
N SER A 157 6.61 7.65 14.03
CA SER A 157 8.07 7.84 14.03
C SER A 157 8.60 8.27 15.40
N VAL A 158 7.85 9.09 16.14
CA VAL A 158 8.19 9.50 17.51
C VAL A 158 8.14 8.29 18.46
N VAL A 159 7.16 7.40 18.29
CA VAL A 159 7.11 6.15 19.07
C VAL A 159 8.31 5.26 18.77
N TYR A 160 8.66 5.07 17.49
CA TYR A 160 9.86 4.31 17.11
C TYR A 160 11.15 4.93 17.69
N LYS A 161 11.23 6.26 17.75
CA LYS A 161 12.32 6.96 18.42
C LYS A 161 12.41 6.61 19.92
N PHE A 162 11.29 6.67 20.65
CA PHE A 162 11.27 6.32 22.08
C PHE A 162 11.60 4.86 22.37
N ILE A 163 11.24 3.99 21.44
CA ILE A 163 11.57 2.57 21.46
C ILE A 163 13.07 2.34 21.17
N GLY A 164 13.72 3.24 20.42
CA GLY A 164 15.12 3.12 19.98
C GLY A 164 15.30 2.48 18.60
N ASP A 165 14.21 2.22 17.87
CA ASP A 165 14.29 1.81 16.46
C ASP A 165 14.39 3.04 15.55
N LEU A 166 15.58 3.60 15.51
CA LEU A 166 15.88 4.83 14.77
C LEU A 166 15.81 4.60 13.24
N HIS A 167 16.08 3.38 12.76
CA HIS A 167 15.98 3.06 11.33
C HIS A 167 14.52 2.94 10.88
N GLY A 168 13.66 2.29 11.66
CA GLY A 168 12.22 2.26 11.42
C GLY A 168 11.60 3.67 11.42
N ALA A 169 12.03 4.53 12.34
CA ALA A 169 11.62 5.94 12.37
C ALA A 169 11.99 6.67 11.06
N LEU A 170 13.22 6.52 10.55
CA LEU A 170 13.65 7.12 9.29
C LEU A 170 12.87 6.59 8.08
N GLU A 171 12.56 5.29 8.04
CA GLU A 171 11.74 4.71 6.97
C GLU A 171 10.37 5.37 6.91
N ILE A 172 9.73 5.58 8.07
CA ILE A 172 8.44 6.25 8.16
C ILE A 172 8.52 7.72 7.76
N LEU A 173 9.55 8.45 8.22
CA LEU A 173 9.77 9.84 7.83
C LEU A 173 10.08 10.00 6.34
N SER A 174 10.63 8.97 5.68
CA SER A 174 10.80 8.97 4.22
C SER A 174 9.46 8.92 3.48
N ARG A 175 8.46 8.23 4.04
CA ARG A 175 7.08 8.20 3.53
C ARG A 175 6.38 9.54 3.76
N VAL A 176 6.61 10.17 4.91
CA VAL A 176 6.13 11.55 5.17
C VAL A 176 6.73 12.54 4.17
N GLN A 177 8.03 12.40 3.84
CA GLN A 177 8.69 13.24 2.83
C GLN A 177 8.02 13.12 1.46
N GLN A 178 7.67 11.90 1.03
CA GLN A 178 6.97 11.70 -0.24
C GLN A 178 5.61 12.39 -0.26
N ILE A 179 4.86 12.30 0.85
CA ILE A 179 3.56 12.93 1.00
C ILE A 179 3.68 14.46 1.02
N SER A 180 4.65 15.02 1.75
CA SER A 180 4.84 16.48 1.81
C SER A 180 5.20 17.06 0.45
N THR A 181 6.06 16.37 -0.32
CA THR A 181 6.37 16.75 -1.71
C THR A 181 5.15 16.63 -2.61
N GLN A 182 4.32 15.59 -2.46
CA GLN A 182 3.08 15.43 -3.24
C GLN A 182 2.07 16.55 -2.95
N LEU A 183 1.97 16.97 -1.69
CA LEU A 183 1.07 18.05 -1.25
C LEU A 183 1.61 19.45 -1.55
N LEU A 184 2.90 19.58 -1.88
CA LEU A 184 3.61 20.86 -1.92
C LEU A 184 3.45 21.66 -0.60
N ASP A 185 3.40 20.95 0.52
CA ASP A 185 3.22 21.53 1.86
C ASP A 185 4.59 21.80 2.50
N ALA A 186 5.05 23.04 2.37
CA ALA A 186 6.35 23.49 2.86
C ALA A 186 6.46 23.44 4.40
N GLU A 187 5.35 23.60 5.12
CA GLU A 187 5.32 23.51 6.58
C GLU A 187 5.50 22.04 7.01
N LEU A 188 4.77 21.13 6.36
CA LEU A 188 4.93 19.69 6.61
C LEU A 188 6.35 19.21 6.26
N GLU A 189 6.93 19.71 5.18
CA GLU A 189 8.31 19.40 4.80
C GLU A 189 9.31 19.88 5.86
N ALA A 190 9.17 21.10 6.37
CA ALA A 190 10.02 21.64 7.43
C ALA A 190 9.88 20.84 8.75
N ASN A 191 8.65 20.47 9.11
CA ASN A 191 8.37 19.61 10.26
C ASN A 191 9.02 18.22 10.11
N ASN A 192 8.96 17.64 8.91
CA ASN A 192 9.61 16.37 8.62
C ASN A 192 11.14 16.46 8.71
N GLN A 193 11.74 17.55 8.21
CA GLN A 193 13.17 17.81 8.35
C GLN A 193 13.59 17.92 9.82
N LEU A 194 12.81 18.63 10.65
CA LEU A 194 13.06 18.70 12.09
C LEU A 194 13.02 17.31 12.73
N ALA A 195 12.01 16.49 12.40
CA ALA A 195 11.90 15.12 12.92
C ALA A 195 13.08 14.24 12.49
N ILE A 196 13.50 14.30 11.22
CA ILE A 196 14.68 13.58 10.72
C ILE A 196 15.95 14.03 11.46
N GLY A 197 16.11 15.34 11.68
CA GLY A 197 17.22 15.89 12.46
C GLY A 197 17.27 15.33 13.89
N GLN A 198 16.11 15.17 14.55
CA GLN A 198 16.03 14.52 15.86
C GLN A 198 16.46 13.06 15.82
N ILE A 199 16.09 12.30 14.79
CA ILE A 199 16.54 10.91 14.66
C ILE A 199 18.06 10.83 14.45
N TYR A 200 18.63 11.69 13.61
CA TYR A 200 20.10 11.74 13.45
C TYR A 200 20.84 12.19 14.70
N PHE A 201 20.21 13.03 15.53
CA PHE A 201 20.75 13.41 16.83
C PHE A 201 20.81 12.20 17.77
N GLU A 202 19.76 11.39 17.85
CA GLU A 202 19.75 10.14 18.64
C GLU A 202 20.73 9.09 18.08
N LEU A 203 21.01 9.10 16.77
CA LEU A 203 22.05 8.28 16.13
C LEU A 203 23.49 8.79 16.40
N GLU A 204 23.65 9.84 17.21
CA GLU A 204 24.92 10.53 17.47
C GLU A 204 25.59 11.14 16.22
N ASN A 205 24.84 11.25 15.11
CA ASN A 205 25.31 11.89 13.88
C ASN A 205 25.00 13.40 13.93
N HIS A 206 25.75 14.11 14.78
CA HIS A 206 25.55 15.52 15.03
C HIS A 206 25.71 16.40 13.77
N THR A 207 26.49 15.97 12.79
CA THR A 207 26.69 16.71 11.53
C THR A 207 25.41 16.74 10.70
N LEU A 208 24.81 15.57 10.44
CA LEU A 208 23.55 15.49 9.70
C LEU A 208 22.41 16.11 10.49
N ALA A 209 22.35 15.87 11.81
CA ALA A 209 21.33 16.48 12.66
C ALA A 209 21.32 18.01 12.54
N LEU A 210 22.50 18.64 12.60
CA LEU A 210 22.63 20.08 12.44
C LEU A 210 22.23 20.55 11.04
N GLU A 211 22.61 19.83 9.99
CA GLU A 211 22.20 20.14 8.61
C GLU A 211 20.67 20.15 8.47
N TYR A 212 20.00 19.10 8.94
CA TYR A 212 18.53 19.02 8.92
C TYR A 212 17.87 20.12 9.77
N TYR A 213 18.41 20.44 10.95
CA TYR A 213 17.91 21.53 11.77
C TYR A 213 18.08 22.89 11.09
N LEU A 214 19.23 23.17 10.45
CA LEU A 214 19.44 24.44 9.74
C LEU A 214 18.51 24.57 8.52
N ASN A 215 18.26 23.48 7.80
CA ASN A 215 17.30 23.45 6.70
C ASN A 215 15.88 23.73 7.19
N ALA A 216 15.43 23.05 8.26
CA ALA A 216 14.12 23.28 8.88
C ALA A 216 14.00 24.73 9.40
N LEU A 217 15.04 25.25 10.06
CA LEU A 217 15.09 26.62 10.56
C LEU A 217 14.92 27.64 9.43
N ASN A 218 15.60 27.44 8.30
CA ASN A 218 15.48 28.32 7.15
C ASN A 218 14.05 28.31 6.59
N HIS A 219 13.44 27.13 6.44
CA HIS A 219 12.05 27.01 6.00
C HIS A 219 11.08 27.71 6.94
N PHE A 220 11.12 27.43 8.24
CA PHE A 220 10.22 28.08 9.20
C PHE A 220 10.41 29.61 9.25
N LYS A 221 11.64 30.12 9.08
CA LYS A 221 11.88 31.56 8.93
C LYS A 221 11.24 32.13 7.67
N THR A 222 11.32 31.44 6.53
CA THR A 222 10.67 31.89 5.29
C THR A 222 9.15 31.89 5.38
N LEU A 223 8.57 31.00 6.18
CA LEU A 223 7.13 30.90 6.44
C LEU A 223 6.63 31.87 7.55
N ASP A 224 7.52 32.63 8.19
CA ASP A 224 7.25 33.46 9.38
C ASP A 224 6.62 32.68 10.56
N LEU A 225 6.94 31.39 10.68
CA LEU A 225 6.48 30.51 11.74
C LEU A 225 7.37 30.65 12.98
N LYS A 226 7.16 31.72 13.75
CA LYS A 226 8.02 32.11 14.89
C LYS A 226 8.14 31.06 15.98
N GLN A 227 7.05 30.34 16.26
CA GLN A 227 7.05 29.29 17.28
C GLN A 227 7.95 28.12 16.86
N ASP A 228 7.82 27.66 15.61
CA ASP A 228 8.65 26.58 15.06
C ASP A 228 10.11 26.97 14.94
N VAL A 229 10.40 28.23 14.56
CA VAL A 229 11.76 28.78 14.64
C VAL A 229 12.32 28.64 16.05
N ALA A 230 11.57 29.02 17.09
CA ALA A 230 12.02 28.91 18.47
C ALA A 230 12.26 27.44 18.89
N ILE A 231 11.43 26.50 18.44
CA ILE A 231 11.61 25.05 18.68
C ILE A 231 12.90 24.55 18.04
N VAL A 232 13.17 24.90 16.78
CA VAL A 232 14.40 24.44 16.11
C VAL A 232 15.64 25.02 16.78
N LEU A 233 15.61 26.29 17.22
CA LEU A 233 16.71 26.90 17.96
C LEU A 233 17.03 26.17 19.27
N ILE A 234 16.02 25.66 19.99
CA ILE A 234 16.25 24.81 21.18
C ILE A 234 16.97 23.51 20.79
N ASN A 235 16.51 22.83 19.74
CA ASN A 235 17.12 21.57 19.29
C ASN A 235 18.58 21.77 18.86
N ILE A 236 18.88 22.87 18.15
CA ILE A 236 20.27 23.26 17.82
C ILE A 236 21.05 23.55 19.11
N GLY A 237 20.46 24.27 20.07
CA GLY A 237 21.07 24.53 21.37
C GLY A 237 21.43 23.25 22.13
N ILE A 238 20.51 22.27 22.20
CA ILE A 238 20.74 20.95 22.81
C ILE A 238 21.88 20.21 22.10
N LEU A 239 21.95 20.30 20.77
CA LEU A 239 23.03 19.69 19.99
C LEU A 239 24.41 20.27 20.37
N TYR A 240 24.53 21.59 20.48
CA TYR A 240 25.77 22.22 20.91
C TYR A 240 26.14 21.92 22.38
N ASP A 241 25.13 21.78 23.24
CA ASP A 241 25.31 21.39 24.64
C ASP A 241 25.91 19.98 24.77
N VAL A 242 25.40 18.99 24.00
CA VAL A 242 25.98 17.65 23.94
C VAL A 242 27.42 17.64 23.41
N LYS A 243 27.75 18.56 22.49
CA LYS A 243 29.13 18.76 22.00
C LYS A 243 30.07 19.44 23.02
N GLY A 244 29.54 19.94 24.14
CA GLY A 244 30.27 20.70 25.14
C GLY A 244 30.51 22.17 24.78
N GLU A 245 29.87 22.68 23.72
CA GLU A 245 29.95 24.08 23.28
C GLU A 245 28.87 24.92 23.98
N TYR A 246 28.98 25.04 25.31
CA TYR A 246 27.93 25.59 26.17
C TYR A 246 27.57 27.05 25.90
N GLU A 247 28.54 27.90 25.52
CA GLU A 247 28.26 29.31 25.19
C GLU A 247 27.36 29.43 23.96
N THR A 248 27.67 28.68 22.92
CA THR A 248 26.87 28.58 21.69
C THR A 248 25.48 28.02 21.98
N ALA A 249 25.40 26.97 22.81
CA ALA A 249 24.13 26.40 23.25
C ALA A 249 23.23 27.44 23.94
N LEU A 250 23.79 28.17 24.91
CA LEU A 250 23.08 29.22 25.64
C LEU A 250 22.65 30.37 24.72
N GLN A 251 23.44 30.72 23.70
CA GLN A 251 23.08 31.74 22.73
C GLN A 251 21.79 31.37 21.97
N TYR A 252 21.74 30.16 21.39
CA TYR A 252 20.57 29.69 20.66
C TYR A 252 19.35 29.53 21.56
N MET A 253 19.51 28.99 22.77
CA MET A 253 18.40 28.85 23.73
C MET A 253 17.88 30.20 24.23
N LYS A 254 18.74 31.21 24.44
CA LYS A 254 18.31 32.57 24.81
C LYS A 254 17.61 33.30 23.67
N GLU A 255 18.02 33.07 22.42
CA GLU A 255 17.30 33.57 21.24
C GLU A 255 15.90 32.96 21.19
N SER A 256 15.79 31.64 21.36
CA SER A 256 14.49 30.94 21.44
C SER A 256 13.61 31.48 22.57
N LEU A 257 14.17 31.65 23.77
CA LEU A 257 13.46 32.24 24.91
C LEU A 257 12.91 33.64 24.57
N SER A 258 13.72 34.50 23.95
CA SER A 258 13.29 35.85 23.56
C SER A 258 12.16 35.84 22.53
N ILE A 259 12.17 34.88 21.59
CA ILE A 259 11.07 34.72 20.63
C ILE A 259 9.80 34.29 21.37
N ASN A 260 9.87 33.26 22.20
CA ASN A 260 8.72 32.73 22.95
C ASN A 260 8.11 33.76 23.92
N GLU A 261 8.93 34.58 24.57
CA GLU A 261 8.47 35.70 25.40
C GLU A 261 7.71 36.75 24.57
N LYS A 262 8.18 37.08 23.36
CA LYS A 262 7.51 38.05 22.47
C LYS A 262 6.17 37.55 21.93
N ILE A 263 6.05 36.26 21.65
CA ILE A 263 4.79 35.65 21.20
C ILE A 263 3.91 35.20 22.39
N SER A 264 4.31 35.49 23.63
CA SER A 264 3.59 35.14 24.86
C SER A 264 3.30 33.64 25.03
N SER A 265 4.18 32.79 24.52
CA SER A 265 4.03 31.32 24.57
C SER A 265 4.59 30.75 25.88
N LYS A 266 3.79 30.79 26.96
CA LYS A 266 4.23 30.43 28.32
C LYS A 266 4.78 29.00 28.44
N ALA A 267 4.14 28.02 27.81
CA ALA A 267 4.58 26.62 27.85
C ALA A 267 5.99 26.46 27.27
N PHE A 268 6.25 27.11 26.13
CA PHE A 268 7.55 27.06 25.48
C PHE A 268 8.60 27.90 26.22
N VAL A 269 8.21 29.01 26.87
CA VAL A 269 9.08 29.74 27.79
C VAL A 269 9.54 28.83 28.94
N ALA A 270 8.63 28.09 29.57
CA ALA A 270 8.97 27.16 30.65
C ALA A 270 9.97 26.09 30.19
N ASN A 271 9.75 25.51 29.00
CA ASN A 271 10.65 24.54 28.38
C ASN A 271 12.04 25.13 28.09
N CYS A 272 12.13 26.32 27.46
CA CYS A 272 13.39 27.01 27.21
C CYS A 272 14.18 27.26 28.49
N LEU A 273 13.51 27.75 29.54
CA LEU A 273 14.13 28.03 30.83
C LEU A 273 14.68 26.74 31.47
N CYS A 274 13.98 25.62 31.33
CA CYS A 274 14.43 24.31 31.81
C CYS A 274 15.72 23.89 31.10
N ASN A 275 15.76 23.95 29.77
CA ASN A 275 16.94 23.57 28.99
C ASN A 275 18.15 24.48 29.28
N ILE A 276 17.93 25.79 29.45
CA ILE A 276 18.99 26.73 29.87
C ILE A 276 19.51 26.34 31.26
N GLY A 277 18.61 25.97 32.17
CA GLY A 277 18.97 25.45 33.50
C GLY A 277 19.86 24.21 33.42
N ASP A 278 19.52 23.25 32.56
CA ASP A 278 20.29 22.02 32.35
C ASP A 278 21.70 22.30 31.81
N VAL A 279 21.86 23.28 30.91
CA VAL A 279 23.20 23.72 30.46
C VAL A 279 24.02 24.28 31.62
N TYR A 280 23.41 25.11 32.48
CA TYR A 280 24.11 25.65 33.66
C TYR A 280 24.48 24.57 34.70
N ILE A 281 23.69 23.50 34.81
CA ILE A 281 24.06 22.33 35.63
C ILE A 281 25.35 21.69 35.10
N ARG A 282 25.49 21.55 33.77
CA ARG A 282 26.66 20.93 33.14
C ARG A 282 27.91 21.80 33.24
N THR A 283 27.76 23.13 33.18
CA THR A 283 28.89 24.06 33.38
C THR A 283 29.29 24.24 34.86
N GLY A 284 28.47 23.73 35.79
CA GLY A 284 28.72 23.81 37.23
C GLY A 284 28.24 25.11 37.89
N ASP A 285 27.57 25.99 37.16
CA ASP A 285 26.94 27.19 37.74
C ASP A 285 25.54 26.86 38.26
N TYR A 286 25.52 26.12 39.37
CA TYR A 286 24.28 25.62 39.98
C TYR A 286 23.36 26.75 40.48
N LEU A 287 23.90 27.92 40.82
CA LEU A 287 23.09 29.07 41.24
C LEU A 287 22.27 29.63 40.08
N GLN A 288 22.89 29.81 38.90
CA GLN A 288 22.16 30.20 37.70
C GLN A 288 21.16 29.12 37.30
N ALA A 289 21.56 27.84 37.33
CA ALA A 289 20.65 26.73 37.03
C ALA A 289 19.36 26.81 37.87
N ILE A 290 19.50 26.92 39.20
CA ILE A 290 18.35 27.00 40.12
C ILE A 290 17.48 28.22 39.82
N ALA A 291 18.08 29.38 39.49
CA ALA A 291 17.31 30.58 39.16
C ALA A 291 16.45 30.40 37.90
N TYR A 292 17.00 29.81 36.84
CA TYR A 292 16.25 29.49 35.61
C TYR A 292 15.19 28.42 35.83
N LEU A 293 15.52 27.36 36.57
CA LEU A 293 14.60 26.26 36.86
C LEU A 293 13.43 26.67 37.77
N LYS A 294 13.64 27.55 38.75
CA LYS A 294 12.55 28.12 39.55
C LYS A 294 11.59 28.98 38.70
N ARG A 295 12.12 29.74 37.74
CA ARG A 295 11.28 30.48 36.78
C ARG A 295 10.50 29.53 35.88
N SER A 296 11.13 28.45 35.41
CA SER A 296 10.48 27.40 34.63
C SER A 296 9.33 26.75 35.42
N LEU A 297 9.57 26.38 36.68
CA LEU A 297 8.57 25.78 37.56
C LEU A 297 7.38 26.73 37.78
N ALA A 298 7.63 28.00 38.09
CA ALA A 298 6.55 28.98 38.30
C ALA A 298 5.65 29.16 37.07
N GLN A 299 6.22 29.10 35.85
CA GLN A 299 5.44 29.14 34.61
C GLN A 299 4.62 27.86 34.41
N ALA A 300 5.19 26.70 34.73
CA ALA A 300 4.50 25.41 34.61
C ALA A 300 3.37 25.25 35.65
N GLU A 301 3.54 25.78 36.86
CA GLU A 301 2.50 25.85 37.89
C GLU A 301 1.33 26.74 37.47
N GLU A 302 1.62 27.90 36.85
CA GLU A 302 0.59 28.79 36.34
C GLU A 302 -0.27 28.15 35.24
N LEU A 303 0.32 27.23 34.45
CA LEU A 303 -0.35 26.53 33.35
C LEU A 303 -1.02 25.20 33.77
N ASP A 304 -0.83 24.75 35.00
CA ASP A 304 -1.17 23.38 35.44
C ASP A 304 -0.52 22.29 34.53
N ASP A 305 0.69 22.57 34.01
CA ASP A 305 1.47 21.61 33.22
C ASP A 305 2.30 20.73 34.16
N LYS A 306 1.70 19.63 34.60
CA LYS A 306 2.31 18.69 35.55
C LYS A 306 3.58 18.05 35.00
N ARG A 307 3.63 17.81 33.70
CA ARG A 307 4.80 17.23 33.04
C ARG A 307 5.98 18.20 33.16
N GLN A 308 5.80 19.45 32.76
CA GLN A 308 6.88 20.44 32.83
C GLN A 308 7.26 20.75 34.29
N GLN A 309 6.31 20.75 35.24
CA GLN A 309 6.61 20.86 36.67
C GLN A 309 7.58 19.75 37.12
N ALA A 310 7.30 18.48 36.77
CA ALA A 310 8.16 17.35 37.12
C ALA A 310 9.58 17.48 36.51
N HIS A 311 9.70 17.94 35.26
CA HIS A 311 11.00 18.22 34.64
C HIS A 311 11.78 19.32 35.36
N SER A 312 11.12 20.42 35.71
CA SER A 312 11.77 21.55 36.40
C SER A 312 12.19 21.17 37.82
N VAL A 313 11.37 20.39 38.54
CA VAL A 313 11.71 19.83 39.87
C VAL A 313 12.89 18.87 39.78
N TYR A 314 12.93 18.00 38.76
CA TYR A 314 14.09 17.13 38.50
C TYR A 314 15.37 17.95 38.33
N GLY A 315 15.36 18.97 37.47
CA GLY A 315 16.51 19.85 37.28
C GLY A 315 16.93 20.56 38.57
N LEU A 316 15.96 21.04 39.36
CA LEU A 316 16.23 21.65 40.67
C LEU A 316 16.91 20.66 41.63
N GLY A 317 16.47 19.41 41.63
CA GLY A 317 17.07 18.36 42.44
C GLY A 317 18.52 18.08 42.07
N VAL A 318 18.83 17.98 40.78
CA VAL A 318 20.21 17.80 40.29
C VAL A 318 21.10 19.01 40.60
N ALA A 319 20.60 20.23 40.41
CA ALA A 319 21.36 21.44 40.69
C ALA A 319 21.62 21.60 42.19
N ALA A 320 20.60 21.42 43.03
CA ALA A 320 20.70 21.57 44.48
C ALA A 320 21.56 20.48 45.11
N SER A 321 21.55 19.24 44.57
CA SER A 321 22.41 18.16 45.08
C SER A 321 23.90 18.47 44.92
N LYS A 322 24.26 19.31 43.93
CA LYS A 322 25.65 19.67 43.61
C LYS A 322 26.09 21.05 44.10
N LEU A 323 25.18 21.89 44.57
CA LEU A 323 25.46 23.28 45.00
C LEU A 323 26.36 23.37 46.26
N GLY A 324 26.33 22.38 47.16
CA GLY A 324 27.20 22.33 48.34
C GLY A 324 26.77 21.38 49.47
N LYS A 325 27.59 21.25 50.51
CA LYS A 325 27.41 20.29 51.64
C LYS A 325 26.14 20.46 52.48
N ASP A 326 25.48 21.61 52.42
CA ASP A 326 24.23 21.85 53.19
C ASP A 326 22.97 21.76 52.30
N SER A 327 23.11 21.84 50.97
CA SER A 327 22.00 21.83 50.01
C SER A 327 21.67 20.44 49.47
N TRP A 328 22.51 19.43 49.74
CA TRP A 328 22.31 18.08 49.19
C TRP A 328 20.98 17.43 49.62
N LYS A 329 20.52 17.70 50.85
CA LYS A 329 19.24 17.19 51.36
C LYS A 329 18.04 17.74 50.59
N GLU A 330 18.10 19.04 50.28
CA GLU A 330 17.08 19.71 49.46
C GLU A 330 17.08 19.11 48.04
N GLY A 331 18.27 18.85 47.49
CA GLY A 331 18.43 18.15 46.21
C GLY A 331 17.82 16.73 46.22
N GLU A 332 18.09 15.94 47.27
CA GLU A 332 17.46 14.62 47.43
C GLU A 332 15.94 14.71 47.51
N GLU A 333 15.39 15.67 48.26
CA GLU A 333 13.94 15.87 48.39
C GLU A 333 13.29 16.18 47.05
N TYR A 334 13.87 17.11 46.27
CA TYR A 334 13.39 17.41 44.92
C TYR A 334 13.50 16.20 43.99
N LEU A 335 14.60 15.44 44.02
CA LEU A 335 14.75 14.23 43.19
C LEU A 335 13.70 13.17 43.56
N ARG A 336 13.42 12.98 44.85
CA ARG A 336 12.37 12.05 45.30
C ARG A 336 10.97 12.52 44.89
N LYS A 337 10.70 13.83 44.97
CA LYS A 337 9.46 14.42 44.45
C LYS A 337 9.34 14.21 42.94
N ALA A 338 10.38 14.48 42.17
CA ALA A 338 10.37 14.26 40.72
C ALA A 338 10.14 12.78 40.35
N ILE A 339 10.69 11.83 41.11
CA ILE A 339 10.38 10.39 40.94
C ILE A 339 8.91 10.12 41.23
N HIS A 340 8.37 10.67 42.32
CA HIS A 340 6.95 10.51 42.66
C HIS A 340 6.04 11.03 41.55
N ASP A 341 6.27 12.27 41.12
CA ASP A 341 5.49 12.93 40.06
C ASP A 341 5.63 12.16 38.73
N ALA A 342 6.83 11.71 38.37
CA ALA A 342 7.06 10.92 37.16
C ALA A 342 6.33 9.57 37.19
N VAL A 343 6.29 8.90 38.34
CA VAL A 343 5.55 7.63 38.52
C VAL A 343 4.04 7.87 38.42
N GLU A 344 3.53 8.93 39.05
CA GLU A 344 2.10 9.27 39.01
C GLU A 344 1.63 9.59 37.59
N LEU A 345 2.47 10.29 36.81
CA LEU A 345 2.17 10.66 35.42
C LEU A 345 2.50 9.56 34.40
N GLY A 346 3.14 8.46 34.81
CA GLY A 346 3.59 7.39 33.93
C GLY A 346 4.78 7.74 33.04
N LEU A 347 5.54 8.79 33.36
CA LEU A 347 6.66 9.30 32.56
C LEU A 347 7.93 8.44 32.71
N ILE A 348 7.94 7.24 32.11
CA ILE A 348 8.98 6.23 32.33
C ILE A 348 10.41 6.73 32.06
N HIS A 349 10.61 7.56 31.03
CA HIS A 349 11.92 8.11 30.69
C HIS A 349 12.38 9.19 31.69
N LEU A 350 11.44 9.98 32.23
CA LEU A 350 11.76 10.93 33.29
C LEU A 350 12.06 10.19 34.59
N GLU A 351 11.27 9.17 34.94
CA GLU A 351 11.50 8.32 36.11
C GLU A 351 12.91 7.71 36.07
N ALA A 352 13.29 7.11 34.93
CA ALA A 352 14.61 6.51 34.75
C ALA A 352 15.74 7.54 34.98
N ARG A 353 15.62 8.74 34.39
CA ARG A 353 16.59 9.83 34.60
C ARG A 353 16.67 10.28 36.06
N CYS A 354 15.52 10.48 36.71
CA CYS A 354 15.48 10.89 38.11
C CYS A 354 16.12 9.85 39.04
N ARG A 355 15.83 8.56 38.81
CA ARG A 355 16.41 7.45 39.60
C ARG A 355 17.92 7.34 39.43
N LYS A 356 18.41 7.53 38.20
CA LYS A 356 19.85 7.59 37.93
C LYS A 356 20.52 8.75 38.67
N SER A 357 19.97 9.96 38.56
CA SER A 357 20.52 11.14 39.25
C SER A 357 20.45 11.03 40.77
N LEU A 358 19.38 10.43 41.32
CA LEU A 358 19.30 10.14 42.76
C LEU A 358 20.34 9.12 43.18
N SER A 359 20.53 8.05 42.40
CA SER A 359 21.59 7.07 42.63
C SER A 359 22.98 7.72 42.68
N ASP A 360 23.29 8.61 41.73
CA ASP A 360 24.56 9.32 41.66
C ASP A 360 24.74 10.24 42.87
N ALA A 361 23.71 11.02 43.23
CA ALA A 361 23.74 11.90 44.40
C ALA A 361 23.94 11.11 45.71
N LEU A 362 23.30 9.93 45.85
CA LEU A 362 23.47 9.05 47.01
C LEU A 362 24.89 8.46 47.08
N ALA A 363 25.46 8.08 45.94
CA ALA A 363 26.84 7.59 45.83
C ALA A 363 27.85 8.65 46.27
N GLU A 364 27.66 9.91 45.86
CA GLU A 364 28.50 11.05 46.29
C GLU A 364 28.47 11.24 47.82
N GLN A 365 27.35 10.91 48.47
CA GLN A 365 27.19 10.93 49.93
C GLN A 365 27.62 9.62 50.61
N LEU A 366 28.25 8.69 49.89
CA LEU A 366 28.69 7.38 50.38
C LEU A 366 27.55 6.46 50.88
N ARG A 367 26.31 6.72 50.45
CA ARG A 367 25.12 5.91 50.76
C ARG A 367 24.94 4.80 49.71
N TRP A 368 25.94 3.91 49.63
CA TRP A 368 26.08 2.93 48.56
C TRP A 368 24.92 1.93 48.46
N GLU A 369 24.30 1.55 49.58
CA GLU A 369 23.18 0.61 49.58
C GLU A 369 21.93 1.21 48.92
N GLU A 370 21.58 2.44 49.29
CA GLU A 370 20.46 3.18 48.70
C GLU A 370 20.74 3.54 47.24
N SER A 371 21.96 3.97 46.94
CA SER A 371 22.42 4.19 45.56
C SER A 371 22.22 2.94 44.70
N ALA A 372 22.70 1.78 45.17
CA ALA A 372 22.52 0.51 44.45
C ALA A 372 21.05 0.11 44.28
N MET A 373 20.17 0.43 45.24
CA MET A 373 18.73 0.20 45.11
C MET A 373 18.11 1.05 44.01
N GLU A 374 18.40 2.35 43.97
CA GLU A 374 17.87 3.24 42.93
C GLU A 374 18.46 2.95 41.55
N PHE A 375 19.76 2.61 41.49
CA PHE A 375 20.40 2.18 40.25
C PHE A 375 19.78 0.90 39.68
N ARG A 376 19.44 -0.08 40.53
CA ARG A 376 18.72 -1.30 40.07
C ARG A 376 17.37 -0.95 39.45
N LYS A 377 16.59 -0.08 40.10
CA LYS A 377 15.29 0.36 39.57
C LYS A 377 15.42 1.10 38.23
N TYR A 378 16.42 1.98 38.11
CA TYR A 378 16.77 2.62 36.83
C TYR A 378 17.05 1.56 35.74
N HIS A 379 17.89 0.58 36.05
CA HIS A 379 18.27 -0.46 35.10
C HIS A 379 17.11 -1.39 34.73
N ASP A 380 16.17 -1.63 35.66
CA ASP A 380 14.94 -2.38 35.42
C ASP A 380 14.02 -1.64 34.43
N LEU A 381 13.89 -0.31 34.58
CA LEU A 381 13.12 0.52 33.66
C LEU A 381 13.72 0.54 32.25
N GLU A 382 15.03 0.73 32.12
CA GLU A 382 15.70 0.70 30.81
C GLU A 382 15.54 -0.67 30.13
N ARG A 383 15.68 -1.77 30.89
CA ARG A 383 15.45 -3.12 30.35
C ARG A 383 14.02 -3.30 29.88
N LYS A 384 13.03 -2.74 30.58
CA LYS A 384 11.63 -2.80 30.16
C LYS A 384 11.46 -2.12 28.79
N VAL A 385 11.95 -0.89 28.63
CA VAL A 385 11.89 -0.15 27.35
C VAL A 385 12.58 -0.93 26.23
N GLN A 386 13.79 -1.45 26.48
CA GLN A 386 14.53 -2.24 25.48
C GLN A 386 13.83 -3.55 25.13
N SER A 387 13.15 -4.19 26.08
CA SER A 387 12.42 -5.44 25.83
C SER A 387 11.18 -5.24 24.97
N GLU A 388 10.45 -4.14 25.18
CA GLU A 388 9.33 -3.74 24.32
C GLU A 388 9.82 -3.43 22.91
N ALA A 389 10.98 -2.76 22.79
CA ALA A 389 11.63 -2.51 21.52
C ALA A 389 11.98 -3.77 20.74
N ALA A 390 12.65 -4.71 21.39
CA ALA A 390 13.01 -5.98 20.77
C ALA A 390 11.77 -6.77 20.31
N THR A 391 10.70 -6.74 21.10
CA THR A 391 9.43 -7.41 20.79
C THR A 391 8.78 -6.81 19.54
N LEU A 392 8.68 -5.48 19.48
CA LEU A 392 8.09 -4.79 18.34
C LEU A 392 8.94 -4.97 17.06
N GLN A 393 10.26 -4.88 17.18
CA GLN A 393 11.16 -5.10 16.05
C GLN A 393 11.03 -6.52 15.49
N ALA A 394 10.91 -7.52 16.35
CA ALA A 394 10.63 -8.90 15.94
C ALA A 394 9.28 -9.01 15.19
N GLN A 395 8.25 -8.31 15.68
CA GLN A 395 6.93 -8.30 15.04
C GLN A 395 6.95 -7.60 13.67
N GLN A 396 7.71 -6.52 13.51
CA GLN A 396 7.90 -5.86 12.22
C GLN A 396 8.64 -6.75 11.22
N ILE A 397 9.70 -7.44 11.64
CA ILE A 397 10.44 -8.38 10.79
C ILE A 397 9.50 -9.48 10.30
N GLU A 398 8.67 -10.02 11.20
CA GLU A 398 7.68 -11.03 10.86
C GLU A 398 6.60 -10.49 9.90
N ASN A 399 6.10 -9.28 10.12
CA ASN A 399 5.14 -8.65 9.21
C ASN A 399 5.74 -8.40 7.82
N ARG A 400 6.98 -7.90 7.76
CA ARG A 400 7.71 -7.69 6.49
C ARG A 400 7.89 -9.01 5.75
N ARG A 401 8.27 -10.07 6.47
CA ARG A 401 8.37 -11.42 5.90
C ARG A 401 7.06 -11.91 5.30
N LYS A 402 5.93 -11.71 5.98
CA LYS A 402 4.60 -12.09 5.45
C LYS A 402 4.23 -11.32 4.19
N VAL A 403 4.54 -10.02 4.14
CA VAL A 403 4.31 -9.19 2.94
C VAL A 403 5.17 -9.68 1.78
N ASP A 404 6.46 -9.93 2.01
CA ASP A 404 7.39 -10.43 0.99
C ASP A 404 6.97 -11.81 0.46
N GLU A 405 6.47 -12.68 1.33
CA GLU A 405 5.95 -14.00 0.97
C GLU A 405 4.69 -13.89 0.11
N ALA A 406 3.73 -13.04 0.51
CA ALA A 406 2.51 -12.81 -0.26
C ALA A 406 2.79 -12.23 -1.66
N GLU A 407 3.75 -11.31 -1.78
CA GLU A 407 4.13 -10.73 -3.08
C GLU A 407 4.82 -11.77 -3.98
N ARG A 408 5.70 -12.61 -3.42
CA ARG A 408 6.29 -13.73 -4.17
C ARG A 408 5.23 -14.69 -4.68
N ASP A 409 4.28 -15.08 -3.83
CA ASP A 409 3.17 -15.97 -4.21
C ASP A 409 2.33 -15.37 -5.34
N ARG A 410 2.10 -14.06 -5.30
CA ARG A 410 1.41 -13.33 -6.38
C ARG A 410 2.18 -13.39 -7.69
N GLN A 411 3.49 -13.14 -7.66
CA GLN A 411 4.34 -13.21 -8.84
C GLN A 411 4.39 -14.62 -9.43
N VAL A 412 4.47 -15.65 -8.58
CA VAL A 412 4.42 -17.05 -9.01
C VAL A 412 3.09 -17.36 -9.69
N LYS A 413 1.95 -16.95 -9.13
CA LYS A 413 0.62 -17.13 -9.74
C LYS A 413 0.52 -16.43 -11.10
N ILE A 414 1.01 -15.19 -11.22
CA ILE A 414 1.02 -14.45 -12.49
C ILE A 414 1.87 -15.19 -13.53
N ALA A 415 3.04 -15.66 -13.15
CA ALA A 415 3.92 -16.42 -14.05
C ALA A 415 3.26 -17.75 -14.50
N GLN A 416 2.66 -18.50 -13.58
CA GLN A 416 1.94 -19.74 -13.88
C GLN A 416 0.74 -19.51 -14.81
N HIS A 417 -0.04 -18.46 -14.54
CA HIS A 417 -1.15 -18.07 -15.41
C HIS A 417 -0.65 -17.76 -16.82
N LYS A 418 0.41 -16.96 -16.96
CA LYS A 418 1.02 -16.64 -18.27
C LYS A 418 1.48 -17.88 -19.03
N VAL A 419 2.13 -18.83 -18.36
CA VAL A 419 2.56 -20.11 -18.97
C VAL A 419 1.34 -20.93 -19.44
N THR A 420 0.28 -20.97 -18.63
CA THR A 420 -0.97 -21.68 -18.96
C THR A 420 -1.64 -21.08 -20.20
N VAL A 421 -1.78 -19.75 -20.25
CA VAL A 421 -2.34 -19.02 -21.40
C VAL A 421 -1.53 -19.29 -22.67
N GLN A 422 -0.19 -19.23 -22.58
CA GLN A 422 0.68 -19.52 -23.73
C GLN A 422 0.56 -20.96 -24.22
N LEU A 423 0.34 -21.92 -23.32
CA LEU A 423 0.14 -23.32 -23.70
C LEU A 423 -1.20 -23.52 -24.41
N LEU A 424 -2.27 -22.90 -23.92
CA LEU A 424 -3.61 -22.97 -24.53
C LEU A 424 -3.61 -22.40 -25.95
N HIS A 425 -2.99 -21.23 -26.17
CA HIS A 425 -2.89 -20.62 -27.51
C HIS A 425 -2.05 -21.42 -28.51
N LYS A 426 -1.18 -22.34 -28.06
CA LYS A 426 -0.45 -23.24 -28.96
C LYS A 426 -1.28 -24.45 -29.39
N THR A 427 -2.39 -24.73 -28.71
CA THR A 427 -3.24 -25.90 -28.95
C THR A 427 -4.58 -25.52 -29.56
N LEU A 428 -5.11 -24.34 -29.26
CA LEU A 428 -6.42 -23.88 -29.68
C LEU A 428 -6.33 -22.49 -30.33
N PRO A 429 -7.23 -22.18 -31.29
CA PRO A 429 -7.33 -20.84 -31.83
C PRO A 429 -7.56 -19.79 -30.72
N PRO A 430 -7.04 -18.56 -30.84
CA PRO A 430 -7.09 -17.57 -29.76
C PRO A 430 -8.50 -17.26 -29.23
N SER A 431 -9.49 -17.15 -30.12
CA SER A 431 -10.89 -16.90 -29.75
C SER A 431 -11.51 -18.07 -28.97
N ILE A 432 -11.13 -19.31 -29.29
CA ILE A 432 -11.58 -20.52 -28.62
C ILE A 432 -10.88 -20.70 -27.26
N ALA A 433 -9.57 -20.44 -27.20
CA ALA A 433 -8.80 -20.46 -25.97
C ALA A 433 -9.34 -19.46 -24.94
N GLN A 434 -9.74 -18.26 -25.38
CA GLN A 434 -10.33 -17.24 -24.50
C GLN A 434 -11.66 -17.70 -23.91
N ARG A 435 -12.56 -18.27 -24.73
CA ARG A 435 -13.85 -18.81 -24.25
C ARG A 435 -13.68 -19.89 -23.18
N LEU A 436 -12.70 -20.79 -23.34
CA LEU A 436 -12.36 -21.78 -22.29
C LEU A 436 -11.84 -21.13 -21.01
N MET A 437 -11.01 -20.08 -21.13
CA MET A 437 -10.51 -19.33 -19.98
C MET A 437 -11.62 -18.56 -19.25
N ASP A 438 -12.64 -18.12 -19.98
CA ASP A 438 -13.82 -17.45 -19.44
C ASP A 438 -14.83 -18.44 -18.80
N GLY A 439 -14.51 -19.74 -18.80
CA GLY A 439 -15.28 -20.80 -18.14
C GLY A 439 -16.30 -21.52 -19.04
N GLU A 440 -16.23 -21.32 -20.36
CA GLU A 440 -17.11 -22.04 -21.29
C GLU A 440 -16.61 -23.47 -21.52
N HIS A 441 -17.34 -24.45 -20.99
CA HIS A 441 -16.93 -25.86 -21.04
C HIS A 441 -17.43 -26.63 -22.28
N ASN A 442 -18.40 -26.09 -23.02
CA ASN A 442 -19.01 -26.76 -24.19
C ASN A 442 -19.01 -25.84 -25.41
N ILE A 443 -17.84 -25.70 -26.03
CA ILE A 443 -17.67 -24.91 -27.25
C ILE A 443 -17.97 -25.78 -28.46
N ALA A 444 -19.12 -25.58 -29.07
CA ALA A 444 -19.53 -26.21 -30.31
C ALA A 444 -20.37 -25.24 -31.15
N ASP A 445 -19.79 -24.75 -32.24
CA ASP A 445 -20.39 -23.73 -33.08
C ASP A 445 -20.72 -24.30 -34.47
N LYS A 446 -21.87 -23.90 -35.01
CA LYS A 446 -22.29 -24.22 -36.38
C LYS A 446 -21.96 -23.04 -37.31
N TYR A 447 -21.39 -23.34 -38.46
CA TYR A 447 -21.04 -22.40 -39.50
C TYR A 447 -21.75 -22.79 -40.79
N ASP A 448 -22.57 -21.87 -41.32
CA ASP A 448 -23.39 -22.12 -42.50
C ASP A 448 -22.56 -22.31 -43.78
N SER A 449 -21.36 -21.72 -43.84
CA SER A 449 -20.43 -21.87 -44.96
C SER A 449 -18.98 -21.74 -44.52
N ALA A 450 -18.19 -22.77 -44.80
CA ALA A 450 -16.74 -22.79 -44.64
C ALA A 450 -16.10 -23.55 -45.80
N SER A 451 -14.87 -23.20 -46.16
CA SER A 451 -14.08 -23.92 -47.16
C SER A 451 -13.04 -24.80 -46.48
N ILE A 452 -13.03 -26.08 -46.82
CA ILE A 452 -12.16 -27.10 -46.24
C ILE A 452 -11.19 -27.60 -47.30
N LEU A 453 -9.92 -27.71 -46.93
CA LEU A 453 -8.86 -28.25 -47.76
C LEU A 453 -8.19 -29.44 -47.08
N PHE A 454 -8.02 -30.51 -47.85
CA PHE A 454 -7.13 -31.64 -47.53
C PHE A 454 -5.97 -31.65 -48.52
N ALA A 455 -4.75 -31.79 -48.03
CA ALA A 455 -3.56 -31.99 -48.85
C ALA A 455 -2.82 -33.24 -48.38
N ASP A 456 -2.69 -34.25 -49.24
CA ASP A 456 -2.07 -35.55 -48.94
C ASP A 456 -0.81 -35.78 -49.78
N ILE A 457 0.24 -36.37 -49.21
CA ILE A 457 1.51 -36.59 -49.91
C ILE A 457 1.39 -37.78 -50.86
N VAL A 458 1.59 -37.51 -52.15
CA VAL A 458 1.59 -38.56 -53.18
C VAL A 458 2.73 -39.54 -52.92
N GLY A 459 2.39 -40.82 -52.78
CA GLY A 459 3.39 -41.88 -52.66
C GLY A 459 4.07 -41.93 -51.29
N PHE A 460 3.47 -41.37 -50.23
CA PHE A 460 4.01 -41.40 -48.88
C PHE A 460 4.31 -42.81 -48.35
N THR A 461 3.44 -43.80 -48.61
CA THR A 461 3.66 -45.18 -48.13
C THR A 461 4.97 -45.78 -48.68
N PRO A 462 5.26 -45.70 -49.99
CA PRO A 462 6.58 -46.03 -50.53
C PRO A 462 7.74 -45.22 -49.92
N ILE A 463 7.58 -43.92 -49.69
CA ILE A 463 8.63 -43.04 -49.15
C ILE A 463 8.96 -43.42 -47.70
N SER A 464 7.94 -43.61 -46.86
CA SER A 464 8.08 -43.99 -45.46
C SER A 464 8.65 -45.39 -45.29
N ALA A 465 8.36 -46.33 -46.19
CA ALA A 465 8.91 -47.69 -46.15
C ALA A 465 10.43 -47.75 -46.42
N ARG A 466 10.98 -46.79 -47.18
CA ARG A 466 12.42 -46.70 -47.51
C ARG A 466 13.22 -45.72 -46.65
N THR A 467 12.54 -44.94 -45.80
CA THR A 467 13.15 -43.87 -45.01
C THR A 467 13.21 -44.28 -43.54
N GLU A 468 14.30 -43.93 -42.86
CA GLU A 468 14.40 -44.16 -41.41
C GLU A 468 13.29 -43.39 -40.67
N PRO A 469 12.56 -44.01 -39.71
CA PRO A 469 11.43 -43.37 -39.04
C PRO A 469 11.71 -41.98 -38.47
N ARG A 470 12.90 -41.78 -37.87
CA ARG A 470 13.31 -40.48 -37.31
C ARG A 470 13.44 -39.40 -38.39
N LYS A 471 14.07 -39.73 -39.52
CA LYS A 471 14.21 -38.82 -40.66
C LYS A 471 12.86 -38.52 -41.31
N MET A 472 11.95 -39.49 -41.32
CA MET A 472 10.59 -39.29 -41.83
C MET A 472 9.80 -38.30 -40.97
N VAL A 473 9.91 -38.40 -39.65
CA VAL A 473 9.29 -37.44 -38.72
C VAL A 473 9.91 -36.04 -38.88
N GLU A 474 11.23 -35.94 -39.04
CA GLU A 474 11.91 -34.66 -39.28
C GLU A 474 11.45 -34.02 -40.60
N LEU A 475 11.32 -34.80 -41.67
CA LEU A 475 10.82 -34.34 -42.96
C LEU A 475 9.39 -33.80 -42.85
N LEU A 476 8.47 -34.57 -42.25
CA LEU A 476 7.09 -34.15 -42.03
C LEU A 476 7.01 -32.89 -41.16
N ASN A 477 7.77 -32.84 -40.06
CA ASN A 477 7.79 -31.68 -39.17
C ASN A 477 8.27 -30.42 -39.90
N ASN A 478 9.33 -30.52 -40.70
CA ASN A 478 9.86 -29.39 -41.45
C ASN A 478 8.88 -28.92 -42.52
N LEU A 479 8.25 -29.84 -43.24
CA LEU A 479 7.26 -29.53 -44.28
C LEU A 479 6.02 -28.85 -43.68
N PHE A 480 5.42 -29.43 -42.64
CA PHE A 480 4.25 -28.85 -41.98
C PHE A 480 4.58 -27.54 -41.26
N THR A 481 5.81 -27.34 -40.76
CA THR A 481 6.25 -26.04 -40.23
C THR A 481 6.22 -24.95 -41.31
N ARG A 482 6.49 -25.27 -42.58
CA ARG A 482 6.37 -24.30 -43.68
C ARG A 482 4.90 -24.02 -44.00
N PHE A 483 4.05 -25.04 -44.02
CA PHE A 483 2.61 -24.86 -44.22
C PHE A 483 1.96 -24.06 -43.10
N ASP A 484 2.35 -24.28 -41.85
CA ASP A 484 1.88 -23.51 -40.70
C ASP A 484 2.14 -22.00 -40.90
N LYS A 485 3.27 -21.60 -41.51
CA LYS A 485 3.52 -20.19 -41.85
C LYS A 485 2.55 -19.67 -42.90
N LEU A 486 2.28 -20.46 -43.94
CA LEU A 486 1.30 -20.11 -44.97
C LEU A 486 -0.12 -19.95 -44.39
N THR A 487 -0.46 -20.67 -43.32
CA THR A 487 -1.78 -20.52 -42.68
C THR A 487 -2.00 -19.12 -42.11
N LEU A 488 -0.95 -18.53 -41.53
CA LEU A 488 -0.97 -17.16 -41.02
C LEU A 488 -1.11 -16.14 -42.16
N ASP A 489 -0.35 -16.32 -43.24
CA ASP A 489 -0.36 -15.40 -44.40
C ASP A 489 -1.70 -15.43 -45.14
N CYS A 490 -2.29 -16.62 -45.28
CA CYS A 490 -3.58 -16.82 -45.95
C CYS A 490 -4.78 -16.61 -45.01
N LYS A 491 -4.56 -16.40 -43.71
CA LYS A 491 -5.58 -16.28 -42.66
C LYS A 491 -6.58 -17.44 -42.67
N VAL A 492 -6.03 -18.65 -42.68
CA VAL A 492 -6.75 -19.93 -42.61
C VAL A 492 -6.33 -20.66 -41.33
N GLU A 493 -7.19 -21.53 -40.80
CA GLU A 493 -6.94 -22.24 -39.55
C GLU A 493 -6.51 -23.68 -39.83
N ARG A 494 -5.39 -24.10 -39.24
CA ARG A 494 -4.96 -25.50 -39.28
C ARG A 494 -5.77 -26.29 -38.26
N ILE A 495 -6.52 -27.29 -38.74
CA ILE A 495 -7.29 -28.15 -37.86
C ILE A 495 -6.43 -29.28 -37.30
N LYS A 496 -5.85 -30.10 -38.17
CA LYS A 496 -5.01 -31.22 -37.76
C LYS A 496 -4.18 -31.78 -38.92
N THR A 497 -3.20 -32.60 -38.56
CA THR A 497 -2.55 -33.53 -39.48
C THR A 497 -3.15 -34.92 -39.30
N ILE A 498 -3.30 -35.67 -40.39
CA ILE A 498 -3.82 -37.04 -40.38
C ILE A 498 -2.79 -37.90 -41.11
N GLY A 499 -1.79 -38.39 -40.37
CA GLY A 499 -0.62 -39.02 -40.97
C GLY A 499 0.17 -38.01 -41.80
N ASP A 500 0.21 -38.23 -43.11
CA ASP A 500 0.84 -37.38 -44.13
C ASP A 500 -0.09 -36.33 -44.73
N ALA A 501 -1.38 -36.36 -44.38
CA ALA A 501 -2.35 -35.36 -44.81
C ALA A 501 -2.39 -34.14 -43.89
N TYR A 502 -2.62 -32.97 -44.49
CA TYR A 502 -2.76 -31.68 -43.82
C TYR A 502 -4.18 -31.13 -44.05
N MET A 503 -4.91 -30.85 -42.97
CA MET A 503 -6.30 -30.36 -43.01
C MET A 503 -6.38 -28.90 -42.54
N VAL A 504 -6.99 -28.06 -43.37
CA VAL A 504 -7.13 -26.62 -43.14
C VAL A 504 -8.54 -26.18 -43.47
N VAL A 505 -9.01 -25.16 -42.74
CA VAL A 505 -10.33 -24.55 -42.97
C VAL A 505 -10.21 -23.02 -43.01
N ALA A 506 -11.10 -22.39 -43.77
CA ALA A 506 -11.38 -20.96 -43.66
C ALA A 506 -12.86 -20.73 -43.39
N GLY A 507 -13.17 -19.65 -42.68
CA GLY A 507 -14.51 -19.37 -42.16
C GLY A 507 -14.78 -19.97 -40.78
N VAL A 508 -13.75 -20.53 -40.13
CA VAL A 508 -13.77 -21.12 -38.78
C VAL A 508 -12.43 -20.81 -38.10
N PRO A 509 -12.37 -20.49 -36.78
CA PRO A 509 -13.49 -20.30 -35.86
C PRO A 509 -14.26 -18.98 -36.08
N GLU A 510 -13.75 -18.09 -36.92
CA GLU A 510 -14.40 -16.82 -37.24
C GLU A 510 -14.98 -16.91 -38.65
N ALA A 511 -16.30 -16.69 -38.78
CA ALA A 511 -16.97 -16.66 -40.06
C ALA A 511 -16.42 -15.50 -40.91
N CYS A 512 -16.10 -15.76 -42.18
CA CYS A 512 -15.61 -14.75 -43.10
C CYS A 512 -16.14 -15.00 -44.51
N GLU A 513 -16.60 -13.97 -45.21
CA GLU A 513 -17.18 -14.11 -46.56
C GLU A 513 -16.16 -14.55 -47.62
N ASP A 514 -14.88 -14.20 -47.43
CA ASP A 514 -13.79 -14.52 -48.35
C ASP A 514 -13.14 -15.90 -48.09
N HIS A 515 -13.81 -16.79 -47.34
CA HIS A 515 -13.26 -18.10 -46.94
C HIS A 515 -12.78 -18.93 -48.14
N ALA A 516 -13.52 -18.93 -49.25
CA ALA A 516 -13.17 -19.69 -50.46
C ALA A 516 -11.91 -19.12 -51.13
N LEU A 517 -11.78 -17.79 -51.16
CA LEU A 517 -10.61 -17.12 -51.73
C LEU A 517 -9.34 -17.38 -50.92
N ARG A 518 -9.44 -17.38 -49.59
CA ARG A 518 -8.32 -17.70 -48.70
C ARG A 518 -7.82 -19.13 -48.90
N ILE A 519 -8.75 -20.09 -49.00
CA ILE A 519 -8.41 -21.49 -49.28
C ILE A 519 -7.83 -21.67 -50.68
N ALA A 520 -8.36 -20.99 -51.70
CA ALA A 520 -7.77 -21.03 -53.05
C ALA A 520 -6.32 -20.53 -53.07
N ARG A 521 -6.04 -19.41 -52.39
CA ARG A 521 -4.68 -18.86 -52.25
C ARG A 521 -3.75 -19.83 -51.51
N PHE A 522 -4.23 -20.40 -50.41
CA PHE A 522 -3.48 -21.36 -49.62
C PHE A 522 -3.17 -22.65 -50.40
N ALA A 523 -4.14 -23.17 -51.16
CA ALA A 523 -3.98 -24.36 -51.99
C ALA A 523 -2.85 -24.20 -53.02
N VAL A 524 -2.81 -23.06 -53.71
CA VAL A 524 -1.74 -22.75 -54.67
C VAL A 524 -0.40 -22.55 -53.97
N ALA A 525 -0.38 -21.86 -52.82
CA ALA A 525 0.84 -21.66 -52.05
C ALA A 525 1.45 -22.98 -51.55
N ILE A 526 0.62 -23.96 -51.17
CA ILE A 526 1.07 -25.31 -50.82
C ILE A 526 1.79 -25.99 -51.98
N GLU A 527 1.25 -25.92 -53.20
CA GLU A 527 1.89 -26.51 -54.38
C GLU A 527 3.23 -25.85 -54.73
N GLU A 528 3.35 -24.53 -54.53
CA GLU A 528 4.60 -23.80 -54.73
C GLU A 528 5.63 -24.14 -53.66
N GLU A 529 5.21 -24.20 -52.39
CA GLU A 529 6.08 -24.57 -51.27
C GLU A 529 6.51 -26.04 -51.35
N ALA A 530 5.64 -26.95 -51.83
CA ALA A 530 6.00 -28.35 -52.04
C ALA A 530 7.09 -28.52 -53.11
N LYS A 531 7.06 -27.72 -54.19
CA LYS A 531 8.12 -27.69 -55.20
C LYS A 531 9.44 -27.19 -54.60
N GLN A 532 9.41 -26.07 -53.87
CA GLN A 532 10.61 -25.53 -53.20
C GLN A 532 11.18 -26.51 -52.18
N PHE A 533 10.32 -27.15 -51.38
CA PHE A 533 10.74 -28.16 -50.42
C PHE A 533 11.35 -29.39 -51.11
N SER A 534 10.81 -29.80 -52.27
CA SER A 534 11.38 -30.89 -53.06
C SER A 534 12.80 -30.57 -53.53
N ASP A 535 13.05 -29.33 -53.94
CA ASP A 535 14.38 -28.84 -54.34
C ASP A 535 15.35 -28.80 -53.15
N ASP A 536 14.89 -28.30 -52.00
CA ASP A 536 15.70 -28.18 -50.78
C ASP A 536 16.12 -29.54 -50.19
N TYR A 537 15.26 -30.55 -50.29
CA TYR A 537 15.48 -31.88 -49.70
C TYR A 537 15.85 -32.96 -50.72
N ASN A 538 15.90 -32.62 -52.01
CA ASN A 538 16.22 -33.52 -53.12
C ASN A 538 15.36 -34.81 -53.12
N GLU A 539 14.08 -34.66 -52.76
CA GLU A 539 13.06 -35.72 -52.76
C GLU A 539 11.82 -35.15 -53.46
N PRO A 540 11.29 -35.79 -54.51
CA PRO A 540 10.13 -35.27 -55.24
C PRO A 540 8.86 -35.42 -54.40
N ILE A 541 8.45 -34.35 -53.73
CA ILE A 541 7.21 -34.27 -52.95
C ILE A 541 6.14 -33.60 -53.81
N GLN A 542 5.05 -34.32 -54.04
CA GLN A 542 3.84 -33.81 -54.68
C GLN A 542 2.65 -34.03 -53.76
N PHE A 543 1.66 -33.17 -53.87
CA PHE A 543 0.42 -33.29 -53.12
C PHE A 543 -0.75 -33.64 -54.03
N ARG A 544 -1.72 -34.35 -53.47
CA ARG A 544 -3.11 -34.28 -53.92
C ARG A 544 -3.82 -33.30 -53.04
N VAL A 545 -4.49 -32.31 -53.65
CA VAL A 545 -5.26 -31.32 -52.91
C VAL A 545 -6.74 -31.48 -53.23
N GLY A 546 -7.57 -31.53 -52.19
CA GLY A 546 -9.02 -31.67 -52.28
C GLY A 546 -9.73 -30.54 -51.53
N ILE A 547 -10.66 -29.87 -52.20
CA ILE A 547 -11.35 -28.70 -51.63
C ILE A 547 -12.87 -28.83 -51.79
N ASN A 548 -13.60 -28.49 -50.73
CA ASN A 548 -15.06 -28.34 -50.77
C ASN A 548 -15.51 -27.16 -49.90
N THR A 549 -16.65 -26.57 -50.25
CA THR A 549 -17.35 -25.58 -49.41
C THR A 549 -18.69 -26.14 -48.92
N GLY A 550 -19.05 -25.82 -47.67
CA GLY A 550 -20.44 -25.96 -47.20
C GLY A 550 -20.53 -25.84 -45.68
N GLU A 551 -21.65 -26.28 -45.11
CA GLU A 551 -21.93 -26.19 -43.68
C GLU A 551 -21.00 -27.13 -42.88
N VAL A 552 -20.50 -26.62 -41.74
CA VAL A 552 -19.69 -27.38 -40.78
C VAL A 552 -20.06 -27.06 -39.35
N VAL A 553 -19.75 -27.99 -38.44
CA VAL A 553 -19.75 -27.76 -36.99
C VAL A 553 -18.31 -27.86 -36.53
N ALA A 554 -17.85 -26.89 -35.74
CA ALA A 554 -16.53 -26.90 -35.13
C ALA A 554 -16.66 -26.85 -33.61
N ALA A 555 -15.82 -27.60 -32.91
CA ALA A 555 -15.94 -27.76 -31.46
C ALA A 555 -14.61 -28.13 -30.82
N VAL A 556 -14.50 -27.86 -29.52
CA VAL A 556 -13.41 -28.36 -28.68
C VAL A 556 -13.80 -29.74 -28.14
N VAL A 557 -12.94 -30.74 -28.36
CA VAL A 557 -13.14 -32.11 -27.86
C VAL A 557 -11.98 -32.51 -26.95
N GLY A 558 -12.32 -33.26 -25.90
CA GLY A 558 -11.38 -33.79 -24.90
C GLY A 558 -11.30 -32.92 -23.65
N GLU A 559 -11.10 -33.57 -22.50
CA GLU A 559 -11.04 -32.90 -21.18
C GLU A 559 -9.60 -32.68 -20.71
N SER A 560 -8.69 -33.60 -21.03
CA SER A 560 -7.25 -33.48 -20.68
C SER A 560 -6.34 -33.14 -21.86
N LYS A 561 -6.82 -33.36 -23.09
CA LYS A 561 -6.13 -33.03 -24.34
C LYS A 561 -7.14 -32.37 -25.25
N PHE A 562 -7.25 -31.04 -25.14
CA PHE A 562 -8.14 -30.27 -25.99
C PHE A 562 -7.69 -30.35 -27.44
N ALA A 563 -8.64 -30.62 -28.34
CA ALA A 563 -8.45 -30.50 -29.77
C ALA A 563 -9.62 -29.70 -30.34
N TYR A 564 -9.33 -28.64 -31.07
CA TYR A 564 -10.34 -27.93 -31.85
C TYR A 564 -10.43 -28.59 -33.23
N ASP A 565 -11.62 -29.05 -33.59
CA ASP A 565 -11.80 -29.86 -34.80
C ASP A 565 -13.12 -29.53 -35.50
N VAL A 566 -13.25 -29.96 -36.75
CA VAL A 566 -14.35 -29.60 -37.65
C VAL A 566 -14.99 -30.87 -38.22
N TRP A 567 -16.31 -30.95 -38.13
CA TRP A 567 -17.13 -32.06 -38.62
C TRP A 567 -18.23 -31.57 -39.55
N GLY A 568 -18.69 -32.46 -40.43
CA GLY A 568 -19.79 -32.18 -41.34
C GLY A 568 -19.66 -33.00 -42.61
N ASP A 569 -20.77 -33.08 -43.33
CA ASP A 569 -20.80 -33.78 -44.63
C ASP A 569 -19.85 -33.13 -45.65
N SER A 570 -19.66 -31.81 -45.54
CA SER A 570 -18.71 -31.03 -46.36
C SER A 570 -17.25 -31.35 -46.12
N VAL A 571 -16.87 -31.75 -44.90
CA VAL A 571 -15.51 -32.22 -44.58
C VAL A 571 -15.23 -33.53 -45.31
N ASN A 572 -16.20 -34.45 -45.29
CA ASN A 572 -16.11 -35.71 -46.02
C ASN A 572 -15.99 -35.47 -47.54
N THR A 573 -16.74 -34.52 -48.09
CA THR A 573 -16.64 -34.15 -49.52
C THR A 573 -15.24 -33.65 -49.87
N ALA A 574 -14.65 -32.75 -49.07
CA ALA A 574 -13.30 -32.23 -49.31
C ALA A 574 -12.25 -33.37 -49.32
N SER A 575 -12.32 -34.28 -48.35
CA SER A 575 -11.45 -35.47 -48.31
C SER A 575 -11.67 -36.39 -49.52
N ARG A 576 -12.90 -36.48 -50.04
CA ARG A 576 -13.17 -37.23 -51.27
C ARG A 576 -12.58 -36.57 -52.51
N MET A 577 -12.60 -35.24 -52.59
CA MET A 577 -11.91 -34.51 -53.66
C MET A 577 -10.40 -34.76 -53.61
N GLU A 578 -9.80 -34.83 -52.42
CA GLU A 578 -8.36 -35.15 -52.31
C GLU A 578 -8.09 -36.57 -52.83
N SER A 579 -8.80 -37.56 -52.29
CA SER A 579 -8.55 -38.97 -52.61
C SER A 579 -8.80 -39.35 -54.07
N HIS A 580 -9.68 -38.61 -54.77
CA HIS A 580 -9.93 -38.79 -56.21
C HIS A 580 -9.11 -37.81 -57.07
N GLY A 581 -8.34 -36.91 -56.45
CA GLY A 581 -7.50 -35.93 -57.11
C GLY A 581 -6.32 -36.54 -57.87
N GLU A 582 -5.65 -35.70 -58.65
CA GLU A 582 -4.44 -36.07 -59.39
C GLU A 582 -3.20 -35.44 -58.73
N ALA A 583 -2.06 -36.10 -58.85
CA ALA A 583 -0.81 -35.61 -58.28
C ALA A 583 -0.43 -34.23 -58.85
N GLY A 584 -0.14 -33.27 -57.97
CA GLY A 584 0.20 -31.90 -58.32
C GLY A 584 -0.97 -31.06 -58.84
N LYS A 585 -2.21 -31.49 -58.60
CA LYS A 585 -3.42 -30.75 -58.99
C LYS A 585 -4.33 -30.49 -57.80
N ILE A 586 -5.03 -29.36 -57.89
CA ILE A 586 -6.02 -28.93 -56.89
C ILE A 586 -7.41 -29.32 -57.36
N HIS A 587 -7.98 -30.39 -56.80
CA HIS A 587 -9.31 -30.91 -57.13
C HIS A 587 -10.37 -30.31 -56.21
N CYS A 588 -11.47 -29.84 -56.77
CA CYS A 588 -12.52 -29.18 -56.00
C CYS A 588 -13.93 -29.53 -56.48
N SER A 589 -14.88 -29.37 -55.58
CA SER A 589 -16.31 -29.55 -55.85
C SER A 589 -16.93 -28.35 -56.60
N GLU A 590 -18.13 -28.56 -57.15
CA GLU A 590 -18.89 -27.48 -57.77
C GLU A 590 -19.28 -26.41 -56.75
N GLU A 591 -19.58 -26.79 -55.50
CA GLU A 591 -19.91 -25.88 -54.41
C GLU A 591 -18.76 -24.92 -54.10
N PHE A 592 -17.52 -25.41 -54.10
CA PHE A 592 -16.35 -24.55 -53.91
C PHE A 592 -16.17 -23.57 -55.08
N MET A 593 -16.33 -24.05 -56.33
CA MET A 593 -16.25 -23.20 -57.52
C MET A 593 -17.29 -22.07 -57.48
N LYS A 594 -18.54 -22.39 -57.12
CA LYS A 594 -19.62 -21.41 -56.94
C LYS A 594 -19.32 -20.42 -55.82
N ALA A 595 -18.78 -20.89 -54.69
CA ALA A 595 -18.45 -20.05 -53.54
C ALA A 595 -17.26 -19.12 -53.82
N LEU A 596 -16.27 -19.55 -54.62
CA LEU A 596 -15.15 -18.70 -55.02
C LEU A 596 -15.60 -17.59 -55.98
N GLY A 597 -16.58 -17.90 -56.84
CA GLY A 597 -17.18 -16.94 -57.77
C GLY A 597 -16.17 -16.36 -58.76
N ASN A 598 -16.41 -15.12 -59.19
CA ASN A 598 -15.51 -14.40 -60.10
C ASN A 598 -14.22 -14.02 -59.37
N SER A 599 -13.15 -14.75 -59.65
CA SER A 599 -11.83 -14.57 -59.04
C SER A 599 -10.71 -14.65 -60.08
N SER A 600 -9.46 -14.45 -59.65
CA SER A 600 -8.27 -14.59 -60.50
C SER A 600 -7.86 -16.04 -60.78
N PHE A 601 -8.73 -17.00 -60.48
CA PHE A 601 -8.48 -18.43 -60.65
C PHE A 601 -9.30 -19.00 -61.79
N HIS A 602 -8.73 -19.96 -62.50
CA HIS A 602 -9.39 -20.68 -63.58
C HIS A 602 -9.83 -22.07 -63.10
N PHE A 603 -10.98 -22.53 -63.60
CA PHE A 603 -11.49 -23.86 -63.30
C PHE A 603 -11.57 -24.69 -64.58
N ILE A 604 -10.91 -25.84 -64.58
CA ILE A 604 -10.99 -26.82 -65.66
C ILE A 604 -11.98 -27.91 -65.25
N GLU A 605 -13.04 -28.07 -66.03
CA GLU A 605 -14.05 -29.10 -65.80
C GLU A 605 -13.43 -30.50 -65.96
N ARG A 606 -13.57 -31.33 -64.92
CA ARG A 606 -13.11 -32.73 -64.92
C ARG A 606 -14.21 -33.71 -65.34
N GLY A 607 -15.45 -33.24 -65.41
CA GLY A 607 -16.64 -34.02 -65.73
C GLY A 607 -17.32 -34.61 -64.49
N GLU A 608 -18.31 -35.47 -64.76
CA GLU A 608 -19.04 -36.22 -63.74
C GLU A 608 -18.26 -37.46 -63.28
N MET A 609 -18.15 -37.65 -61.97
CA MET A 609 -17.45 -38.78 -61.35
C MET A 609 -18.28 -39.38 -60.23
N ASP A 610 -18.33 -40.71 -60.14
CA ASP A 610 -18.98 -41.39 -59.01
C ASP A 610 -18.09 -41.33 -57.78
N ILE A 611 -18.51 -40.54 -56.79
CA ILE A 611 -17.79 -40.33 -55.54
C ILE A 611 -18.42 -41.19 -54.45
N LYS A 612 -17.62 -42.05 -53.84
CA LYS A 612 -18.07 -43.01 -52.82
C LYS A 612 -18.86 -42.31 -51.70
N GLY A 613 -20.15 -42.65 -51.61
CA GLY A 613 -21.08 -42.14 -50.59
C GLY A 613 -21.73 -40.79 -50.93
N LYS A 614 -21.42 -40.20 -52.10
CA LYS A 614 -22.03 -38.97 -52.63
C LYS A 614 -22.78 -39.20 -53.95
N GLY A 615 -22.45 -40.27 -54.66
CA GLY A 615 -22.97 -40.53 -56.01
C GLY A 615 -22.21 -39.71 -57.06
N THR A 616 -22.83 -39.54 -58.23
CA THR A 616 -22.24 -38.78 -59.32
C THR A 616 -22.15 -37.29 -58.98
N MET A 617 -20.93 -36.75 -58.99
CA MET A 617 -20.64 -35.34 -58.74
C MET A 617 -19.91 -34.71 -59.92
N LYS A 618 -20.25 -33.46 -60.25
CA LYS A 618 -19.48 -32.63 -61.15
C LYS A 618 -18.33 -31.98 -60.41
N THR A 619 -17.11 -32.07 -60.94
CA THR A 619 -15.91 -31.60 -60.24
C THR A 619 -14.93 -30.87 -61.16
N TYR A 620 -14.00 -30.13 -60.57
CA TYR A 620 -13.14 -29.18 -61.27
C TYR A 620 -11.70 -29.22 -60.76
N PHE A 621 -10.74 -28.93 -61.62
CA PHE A 621 -9.39 -28.55 -61.21
C PHE A 621 -9.26 -27.03 -61.12
N LEU A 622 -8.67 -26.54 -60.04
CA LEU A 622 -8.36 -25.13 -59.83
C LEU A 622 -6.93 -24.84 -60.30
N GLU A 623 -6.75 -23.82 -61.13
CA GLU A 623 -5.45 -23.33 -61.58
C GLU A 623 -5.34 -21.81 -61.40
N ARG A 624 -4.11 -21.29 -61.30
CA ARG A 624 -3.88 -19.84 -61.38
C ARG A 624 -4.18 -19.39 -62.82
N ALA A 625 -4.83 -18.24 -62.99
CA ALA A 625 -4.86 -17.61 -64.30
C ALA A 625 -3.42 -17.19 -64.66
N ASP A 626 -2.86 -17.78 -65.73
CA ASP A 626 -1.52 -17.41 -66.20
C ASP A 626 -1.50 -15.91 -66.55
N GLY A 627 -0.72 -15.14 -65.79
CA GLY A 627 -0.33 -13.79 -66.15
C GLY A 627 0.70 -13.82 -67.28
N ASN A 628 0.24 -14.12 -68.50
CA ASN A 628 0.96 -13.82 -69.73
C ASN A 628 -0.02 -13.18 -70.72
N GLY A 629 -0.11 -11.86 -70.60
CA GLY A 629 -0.73 -10.92 -71.52
C GLY A 629 -0.19 -9.54 -71.24
#